data_AF-A0A1C6N4K1-F1
#
_entry.id   AF-A0A1C6N4K1-F1
#
_cell.length_a   1.000
_cell.length_b   1.000
_cell.length_c   1.000
_cell.angle_alpha   90.00
_cell.angle_beta   90.00
_cell.angle_gamma   90.00
#
_symmetry.space_group_name_H-M   'P 1'
#
loop_
_entity.id
_entity.type
_entity.pdbx_description
1 polymer ?
#
loop_
_entity_poly.entity_id
_entity_poly.type
_entity_poly.pdbx_seq_one_letter_code
_entity_poly.pdbx_strand_id
1 'polypeptide(L)'
;MPRGAARVRVLALALVLLTAGCTDKGNSNKSSELKSKASACVKALRIVDLVPDPKKAEDYEKKGKELRDLAKDVRDREVSKAMREVAHQYGMARVEAARDFGRVAVWVKATVTNIKTLKKVCA
;
A
#
# COMPACT_ATOMS: atom_id res chain seq x y z
N MET A 1 -17.91 58.54 -18.75
CA MET A 1 -18.33 57.16 -18.42
C MET A 1 -17.42 56.62 -17.32
N PRO A 2 -17.83 56.57 -16.04
CA PRO A 2 -17.00 55.97 -15.00
C PRO A 2 -17.27 54.46 -14.94
N ARG A 3 -16.23 53.65 -15.15
CA ARG A 3 -16.28 52.20 -14.94
C ARG A 3 -16.04 51.93 -13.46
N GLY A 4 -17.05 51.38 -12.80
CA GLY A 4 -16.98 50.98 -11.39
C GLY A 4 -15.92 49.90 -11.16
N ALA A 5 -14.96 50.19 -10.30
CA ALA A 5 -14.07 49.19 -9.74
C ALA A 5 -14.73 48.60 -8.50
N ALA A 6 -15.33 47.42 -8.68
CA ALA A 6 -15.90 46.62 -7.60
C ALA A 6 -14.81 46.25 -6.59
N ARG A 7 -15.13 46.47 -5.31
CA ARG A 7 -14.29 46.15 -4.16
C ARG A 7 -14.09 44.63 -4.07
N VAL A 8 -12.87 44.16 -4.33
CA VAL A 8 -12.49 42.76 -4.04
C VAL A 8 -12.14 42.67 -2.55
N ARG A 9 -13.07 42.11 -1.76
CA ARG A 9 -12.81 41.70 -0.38
C ARG A 9 -11.81 40.54 -0.41
N VAL A 10 -10.58 40.81 0.02
CA VAL A 10 -9.58 39.79 0.32
C VAL A 10 -10.06 39.04 1.56
N LEU A 11 -10.65 37.86 1.37
CA LEU A 11 -10.86 36.91 2.47
C LEU A 11 -9.48 36.33 2.83
N ALA A 12 -8.90 36.82 3.92
CA ALA A 12 -7.78 36.19 4.57
C ALA A 12 -8.23 34.83 5.13
N LEU A 13 -7.85 33.75 4.45
CA LEU A 13 -7.96 32.40 4.99
C LEU A 13 -6.85 32.21 6.02
N ALA A 14 -7.14 32.47 7.28
CA ALA A 14 -6.29 32.06 8.39
C ALA A 14 -6.35 30.53 8.49
N LEU A 15 -5.35 29.84 7.93
CA LEU A 15 -5.12 28.42 8.25
C LEU A 15 -4.62 28.35 9.70
N VAL A 16 -5.55 28.02 10.59
CA VAL A 16 -5.23 27.55 11.94
C VAL A 16 -4.47 26.23 11.79
N LEU A 17 -3.15 26.28 11.89
CA LEU A 17 -2.32 25.11 12.14
C LEU A 17 -2.70 24.58 13.52
N LEU A 18 -3.40 23.43 13.56
CA LEU A 18 -3.64 22.70 14.80
C LEU A 18 -2.29 22.21 15.35
N THR A 19 -1.65 23.03 16.19
CA THR A 19 -0.74 22.54 17.22
C THR A 19 -1.58 22.01 18.37
N ALA A 20 -2.07 20.78 18.23
CA ALA A 20 -2.73 20.06 19.32
C ALA A 20 -2.05 18.70 19.53
N GLY A 21 -1.19 18.64 20.54
CA GLY A 21 -1.09 17.44 21.39
C GLY A 21 -0.02 16.40 21.05
N CYS A 22 1.26 16.76 21.09
CA CYS A 22 2.29 15.83 21.56
C CYS A 22 2.29 15.76 23.09
N THR A 23 1.15 15.49 23.72
CA THR A 23 1.05 15.11 25.13
C THR A 23 -0.18 14.23 25.31
N ASP A 24 -0.04 12.93 25.07
CA ASP A 24 -0.99 12.00 25.67
C ASP A 24 -0.23 10.81 26.25
N LYS A 25 -0.06 10.86 27.57
CA LYS A 25 0.47 9.82 28.43
C LYS A 25 -0.65 8.83 28.76
N GLY A 26 -1.37 8.42 27.72
CA GLY A 26 -2.40 7.39 27.72
C GLY A 26 -2.28 6.65 26.39
N ASN A 27 -2.28 5.31 26.42
CA ASN A 27 -2.38 4.43 25.25
C ASN A 27 -1.07 4.02 24.52
N SER A 28 -0.06 3.57 25.27
CA SER A 28 1.16 2.94 24.74
C SER A 28 0.91 1.76 23.78
N ASN A 29 -0.26 1.10 23.85
CA ASN A 29 -0.62 0.00 22.96
C ASN A 29 -0.92 0.46 21.52
N LYS A 30 -1.75 1.48 21.30
CA LYS A 30 -2.06 1.91 19.91
C LYS A 30 -0.86 2.56 19.21
N SER A 31 -0.01 3.28 19.94
CA SER A 31 1.21 3.86 19.37
C SER A 31 2.17 2.76 18.86
N SER A 32 2.33 1.68 19.63
CA SER A 32 3.18 0.54 19.26
C SER A 32 2.61 -0.28 18.08
N GLU A 33 1.29 -0.42 18.01
CA GLU A 33 0.60 -1.11 16.91
C GLU A 33 0.64 -0.32 15.60
N LEU A 34 0.41 1.00 15.66
CA LEU A 34 0.52 1.88 14.49
C LEU A 34 1.94 1.88 13.92
N LYS A 35 2.96 1.92 14.80
CA LYS A 35 4.37 1.83 14.39
C LYS A 35 4.70 0.47 13.75
N SER A 36 4.13 -0.61 14.29
CA SER A 36 4.28 -1.97 13.73
C SER A 36 3.62 -2.12 12.36
N LYS A 37 2.40 -1.59 12.19
CA LYS A 37 1.67 -1.59 10.93
C LYS A 37 2.42 -0.80 9.85
N ALA A 38 2.80 0.45 10.16
CA ALA A 38 3.52 1.30 9.22
C ALA A 38 4.86 0.69 8.78
N SER A 39 5.63 0.13 9.72
CA SER A 39 6.88 -0.56 9.43
C SER A 39 6.67 -1.77 8.51
N ALA A 40 5.65 -2.58 8.77
CA ALA A 40 5.33 -3.73 7.93
C ALA A 40 4.88 -3.32 6.53
N CYS A 41 4.04 -2.29 6.42
CA CYS A 41 3.61 -1.74 5.14
C CYS A 41 4.77 -1.21 4.30
N VAL A 42 5.72 -0.47 4.91
CA VAL A 42 6.93 -0.01 4.23
C VAL A 42 7.76 -1.20 3.72
N LYS A 43 7.93 -2.25 4.53
CA LYS A 43 8.65 -3.46 4.11
C LYS A 43 7.94 -4.17 2.95
N ALA A 44 6.62 -4.39 3.06
CA ALA A 44 5.86 -5.05 2.00
C ALA A 44 5.86 -4.26 0.69
N LEU A 45 5.70 -2.93 0.75
CA LEU A 45 5.71 -2.08 -0.43
C LEU A 45 7.08 -2.00 -1.11
N ARG A 46 8.18 -2.33 -0.41
CA ARG A 46 9.52 -2.50 -1.01
C ARG A 46 9.71 -3.86 -1.68
N ILE A 47 8.93 -4.87 -1.29
CA ILE A 47 9.00 -6.22 -1.88
C ILE A 47 8.22 -6.26 -3.20
N VAL A 48 7.07 -5.59 -3.26
CA VAL A 48 6.15 -5.69 -4.42
C VAL A 48 6.62 -4.87 -5.63
N ASP A 49 6.55 -5.50 -6.81
CA ASP A 49 6.64 -4.81 -8.09
C ASP A 49 5.27 -4.31 -8.52
N LEU A 50 5.13 -3.00 -8.67
CA LEU A 50 3.85 -2.36 -9.04
C LEU A 50 3.33 -2.80 -10.42
N VAL A 51 4.25 -3.19 -11.30
CA VAL A 51 3.98 -3.75 -12.61
C VAL A 51 4.75 -5.06 -12.70
N PRO A 52 4.09 -6.20 -12.45
CA PRO A 52 4.78 -7.49 -12.45
C PRO A 52 5.14 -7.92 -13.88
N ASP A 53 6.35 -8.46 -14.04
CA ASP A 53 6.91 -8.92 -15.32
C ASP A 53 7.01 -10.46 -15.31
N PRO A 54 6.27 -11.19 -16.16
CA PRO A 54 6.28 -12.66 -16.18
C PRO A 54 7.67 -13.26 -16.41
N LYS A 55 8.62 -12.52 -16.98
CA LYS A 55 10.01 -12.98 -17.16
C LYS A 55 10.78 -13.10 -15.84
N LYS A 56 10.27 -12.48 -14.77
CA LYS A 56 10.84 -12.51 -13.41
C LYS A 56 10.16 -13.52 -12.49
N ALA A 57 9.58 -14.58 -13.05
CA ALA A 57 8.83 -15.58 -12.29
C ALA A 57 9.63 -16.20 -11.13
N GLU A 58 10.94 -16.36 -11.29
CA GLU A 58 11.83 -16.87 -10.23
C GLU A 58 11.96 -15.88 -9.06
N ASP A 59 12.10 -14.58 -9.36
CA ASP A 59 12.15 -13.53 -8.34
C ASP A 59 10.85 -13.47 -7.54
N TYR A 60 9.71 -13.73 -8.18
CA TYR A 60 8.42 -13.72 -7.51
C TYR A 60 8.25 -14.84 -6.49
N GLU A 61 8.87 -16.01 -6.71
CA GLU A 61 8.84 -17.07 -5.70
C GLU A 61 9.49 -16.60 -4.39
N LYS A 62 10.66 -15.96 -4.49
CA LYS A 62 11.38 -15.37 -3.37
C LYS A 62 10.58 -14.23 -2.71
N LYS A 63 10.10 -13.27 -3.50
CA LYS A 63 9.29 -12.15 -2.99
C LYS A 63 8.00 -12.62 -2.32
N GLY A 64 7.37 -13.66 -2.86
CA GLY A 64 6.19 -14.28 -2.27
C GLY A 64 6.51 -14.94 -0.93
N LYS A 65 7.67 -15.59 -0.79
CA LYS A 65 8.13 -16.10 0.50
C LYS A 65 8.36 -14.98 1.51
N GLU A 66 9.06 -13.91 1.11
CA GLU A 66 9.31 -12.75 1.97
C GLU A 66 8.01 -12.09 2.46
N LEU A 67 7.01 -11.95 1.58
CA LEU A 67 5.69 -11.42 1.96
C LEU A 67 4.93 -12.37 2.91
N ARG A 68 4.99 -13.69 2.69
CA ARG A 68 4.37 -14.67 3.61
C ARG A 68 5.02 -14.63 4.99
N ASP A 69 6.34 -14.53 5.04
CA ASP A 69 7.09 -14.46 6.29
C ASP A 69 6.78 -13.15 7.02
N LEU A 70 6.83 -12.02 6.31
CA LEU A 70 6.44 -10.72 6.87
C LEU A 70 5.00 -10.74 7.41
N ALA A 71 4.06 -11.35 6.69
CA ALA A 71 2.65 -11.43 7.10
C ALA A 71 2.42 -12.25 8.38
N LYS A 72 3.35 -13.12 8.81
CA LYS A 72 3.25 -13.86 10.09
C LYS A 72 3.50 -12.94 11.28
N ASP A 73 4.33 -11.91 11.08
CA ASP A 73 4.77 -11.00 12.14
C ASP A 73 3.84 -9.76 12.28
N VAL A 74 2.86 -9.62 11.38
CA VAL A 74 1.92 -8.50 11.36
C VAL A 74 0.67 -8.82 12.16
N ARG A 75 0.40 -8.02 13.20
CA ARG A 75 -0.82 -8.15 14.03
C ARG A 75 -2.08 -7.63 13.34
N ASP A 76 -1.94 -6.63 12.47
CA ASP A 76 -3.06 -6.10 11.68
C ASP A 76 -3.53 -7.16 10.66
N ARG A 77 -4.77 -7.65 10.83
CA ARG A 77 -5.31 -8.74 10.02
C ARG A 77 -5.51 -8.35 8.56
N GLU A 78 -5.89 -7.11 8.28
CA GLU A 78 -6.14 -6.62 6.92
C GLU A 78 -4.82 -6.53 6.15
N VAL A 79 -3.77 -6.00 6.80
CA VAL A 79 -2.42 -5.93 6.21
C VAL A 79 -1.84 -7.33 6.02
N SER A 80 -1.93 -8.21 7.03
CA SER A 80 -1.46 -9.59 6.92
C SER A 80 -2.17 -10.35 5.79
N LYS A 81 -3.49 -10.17 5.65
CA LYS A 81 -4.28 -10.76 4.56
C LYS A 81 -3.83 -10.23 3.19
N ALA A 82 -3.72 -8.91 3.03
CA ALA A 82 -3.32 -8.31 1.76
C ALA A 82 -1.89 -8.74 1.34
N MET A 83 -0.95 -8.84 2.28
CA MET A 83 0.39 -9.38 2.01
C MET A 83 0.34 -10.82 1.51
N ARG A 84 -0.49 -11.68 2.13
CA ARG A 84 -0.66 -13.08 1.72
C ARG A 84 -1.32 -13.22 0.34
N GLU A 85 -2.27 -12.35 0.01
CA GLU A 85 -2.92 -12.32 -1.31
C GLU A 85 -1.95 -11.98 -2.44
N VAL A 86 -1.06 -11.00 -2.22
CA VAL A 86 0.02 -10.69 -3.18
C VAL A 86 1.01 -11.85 -3.25
N ALA A 87 1.41 -12.40 -2.11
CA ALA A 87 2.33 -13.53 -2.06
C ALA A 87 1.80 -14.79 -2.78
N HIS A 88 0.49 -15.01 -2.73
CA HIS A 88 -0.18 -16.08 -3.46
C HIS A 88 -0.05 -15.86 -4.97
N GLN A 89 -0.35 -14.64 -5.46
CA GLN A 89 -0.20 -14.32 -6.89
C GLN A 89 1.24 -14.50 -7.37
N TYR A 90 2.22 -14.11 -6.56
CA TYR A 90 3.63 -14.33 -6.86
C TYR A 90 4.00 -15.82 -6.93
N GLY A 91 3.40 -16.67 -6.09
CA GLY A 91 3.57 -18.13 -6.19
C GLY A 91 2.99 -18.73 -7.48
N MET A 92 2.00 -18.07 -8.09
CA MET A 92 1.41 -18.49 -9.36
C MET A 92 2.20 -18.02 -10.58
N ALA A 93 3.20 -17.14 -10.41
CA ALA A 93 3.91 -16.51 -11.52
C ALA A 93 4.54 -17.51 -12.49
N ARG A 94 5.24 -18.54 -11.98
CA ARG A 94 5.87 -19.58 -12.82
C ARG A 94 4.84 -20.38 -13.61
N VAL A 95 3.73 -20.73 -12.96
CA VAL A 95 2.64 -21.51 -13.55
C VAL A 95 1.94 -20.72 -14.67
N GLU A 96 1.74 -19.42 -14.48
CA GLU A 96 1.09 -18.59 -15.50
C GLU A 96 2.06 -18.11 -16.59
N ALA A 97 3.35 -17.91 -16.28
CA ALA A 97 4.37 -17.57 -17.27
C ALA A 97 4.64 -18.71 -18.28
N ALA A 98 4.41 -19.96 -17.88
CA ALA A 98 4.51 -21.12 -18.76
C ALA A 98 3.29 -21.30 -19.70
N ARG A 99 2.26 -20.45 -19.58
CA ARG A 99 1.02 -20.50 -20.37
C ARG A 99 0.98 -19.40 -21.44
N ASP A 100 -0.09 -19.40 -22.24
CA ASP A 100 -0.32 -18.41 -23.29
C ASP A 100 -0.42 -16.95 -22.78
N PHE A 101 -0.34 -16.01 -23.72
CA PHE A 101 -0.40 -14.57 -23.43
C PHE A 101 -1.69 -14.11 -22.73
N GLY A 102 -2.82 -14.78 -22.99
CA GLY A 102 -4.10 -14.42 -22.38
C GLY A 102 -4.13 -14.68 -20.88
N ARG A 103 -3.59 -15.82 -20.45
CA ARG A 103 -3.44 -16.20 -19.04
C ARG A 103 -2.47 -15.29 -18.29
N VAL A 104 -1.37 -14.91 -18.92
CA VAL A 104 -0.40 -13.96 -18.36
C VAL A 104 -1.06 -12.61 -18.08
N ALA A 105 -1.86 -12.08 -19.02
CA ALA A 105 -2.54 -10.80 -18.83
C ALA A 105 -3.55 -10.85 -17.67
N VAL A 106 -4.28 -11.96 -17.51
CA VAL A 106 -5.19 -12.18 -16.38
C VAL A 106 -4.43 -12.21 -15.05
N TRP A 107 -3.30 -12.92 -14.99
CA TRP A 107 -2.45 -12.96 -13.80
C TRP A 107 -1.87 -11.59 -13.43
N VAL A 108 -1.36 -10.83 -14.41
CA VAL A 108 -0.86 -9.46 -14.18
C VAL A 108 -1.96 -8.60 -13.59
N LYS A 109 -3.17 -8.65 -14.17
CA LYS A 109 -4.33 -7.88 -13.69
C LYS A 109 -4.70 -8.24 -12.25
N ALA A 110 -4.76 -9.53 -11.93
CA ALA A 110 -5.05 -10.01 -10.57
C ALA A 110 -3.97 -9.56 -9.57
N THR A 111 -2.69 -9.70 -9.94
CA THR A 111 -1.55 -9.30 -9.12
C THR A 111 -1.56 -7.81 -8.82
N VAL A 112 -1.76 -6.96 -9.84
CA VAL A 112 -1.85 -5.50 -9.68
C VAL A 112 -3.05 -5.12 -8.81
N THR A 113 -4.16 -5.85 -8.91
CA THR A 113 -5.35 -5.61 -8.08
C THR A 113 -5.05 -5.88 -6.60
N ASN A 114 -4.37 -6.99 -6.29
CA ASN A 114 -3.96 -7.30 -4.92
C ASN A 114 -2.93 -6.31 -4.38
N ILE A 115 -2.01 -5.81 -5.22
CA ILE A 115 -1.07 -4.75 -4.83
C ILE A 115 -1.80 -3.44 -4.53
N LYS A 116 -2.85 -3.09 -5.29
CA LYS A 116 -3.69 -1.92 -4.99
C LYS A 116 -4.42 -2.08 -3.65
N THR A 117 -4.93 -3.28 -3.36
CA THR A 117 -5.52 -3.59 -2.05
C THR A 117 -4.49 -3.42 -0.93
N LEU A 118 -3.28 -3.95 -1.09
CA LEU A 118 -2.17 -3.78 -0.15
C LEU A 118 -1.86 -2.30 0.09
N LYS A 119 -1.76 -1.49 -0.98
CA LYS A 119 -1.57 -0.04 -0.86
C LYS A 119 -2.69 0.64 -0.07
N LYS A 120 -3.94 0.24 -0.30
CA LYS A 120 -5.11 0.82 0.35
C LYS A 120 -5.13 0.53 1.86
N VAL A 121 -4.81 -0.70 2.28
CA VAL A 121 -4.78 -1.06 3.72
C VAL A 121 -3.56 -0.49 4.46
N CYS A 122 -2.56 -0.04 3.70
CA CYS A 122 -1.34 0.59 4.20
C CYS A 122 -1.41 2.13 4.23
N ALA A 123 -2.46 2.74 3.68
CA ALA A 123 -2.78 4.15 3.82
C ALA A 123 -3.58 4.39 5.11
#